data_AF-A0A917CUA2-F1
#
_entry.id   AF-A0A917CUA2-F1
#
_cell.length_a   1.000
_cell.length_b   1.000
_cell.length_c   1.000
_cell.angle_alpha   90.00
_cell.angle_beta   90.00
_cell.angle_gamma   90.00
#
_symmetry.space_group_name_H-M   'P 1'
#
loop_
_entity.id
_entity.type
_entity.pdbx_description
1 polymer ?
#
loop_
_entity_poly.entity_id
_entity_poly.type
_entity_poly.pdbx_seq_one_letter_code
_entity_poly.pdbx_strand_id
1 'polypeptide(L)'
;MSKHPLPYKILKNGYYNSSNNLSKVYKLECKMEEFKMYEYIIKTNNVSKKFKKTYAIKDLSMSVRKNSVYGLLGPNGAGKSTLLKMITGIIRPTSGEILFNNLPWTRKDLLNIGSLIELPPLYENLTAFENLKVRATLMGISTNKCNEVLQKMDLLNAKNKKTPIFR
;
A
#
# COMPACT_ATOMS: atom_id res chain seq x y z
N MET A 1 12.03 21.69 26.99
CA MET A 1 11.15 21.93 25.81
C MET A 1 12.03 22.14 24.59
N SER A 2 12.17 21.10 23.77
CA SER A 2 12.95 21.14 22.53
C SER A 2 12.31 22.13 21.55
N LYS A 3 12.96 23.27 21.31
CA LYS A 3 12.58 24.19 20.23
C LYS A 3 13.05 23.56 18.91
N HIS A 4 12.21 22.74 18.30
CA HIS A 4 12.42 22.38 16.91
C HIS A 4 12.23 23.64 16.06
N PRO A 5 13.17 23.98 15.16
CA PRO A 5 13.05 25.14 14.30
C PRO A 5 11.84 25.00 13.38
N LEU A 6 11.10 26.10 13.20
CA LEU A 6 9.97 26.16 12.26
C LEU A 6 10.46 25.92 10.83
N PRO A 7 9.70 25.21 9.97
CA PRO A 7 10.12 24.80 8.63
C PRO A 7 10.15 25.94 7.60
N TYR A 8 10.10 27.18 8.04
CA TYR A 8 10.03 28.37 7.20
C TYR A 8 10.85 29.50 7.79
N LYS A 9 11.34 30.40 6.94
CA LYS A 9 11.88 31.69 7.35
C LYS A 9 10.84 32.77 7.08
N ILE A 10 10.59 33.63 8.07
CA ILE A 10 9.84 34.88 7.88
C ILE A 10 10.78 35.85 7.18
N LEU A 11 10.45 36.23 5.95
CA LEU A 11 11.35 37.05 5.13
C LEU A 11 11.14 38.55 5.34
N LYS A 12 9.89 38.98 5.52
CA LYS A 12 9.50 40.38 5.78
C LYS A 12 8.15 40.43 6.51
N ASN A 13 8.02 41.40 7.41
CA ASN A 13 6.76 41.77 8.03
C ASN A 13 6.10 42.86 7.18
N GLY A 14 4.85 42.64 6.78
CA GLY A 14 4.00 43.65 6.14
C GLY A 14 2.71 43.86 6.93
N TYR A 15 2.13 45.04 6.81
CA TYR A 15 0.81 45.35 7.36
C TYR A 15 -0.15 45.57 6.19
N TYR A 16 -1.27 44.85 6.18
CA TYR A 16 -2.38 45.13 5.28
C TYR A 16 -3.44 45.90 6.07
N ASN A 17 -3.80 47.10 5.61
CA ASN A 17 -4.80 47.92 6.27
C ASN A 17 -6.11 47.83 5.49
N SER A 18 -7.05 47.05 6.01
CA SER A 18 -8.44 47.09 5.59
C SER A 18 -9.23 47.67 6.75
N SER A 19 -9.85 48.82 6.52
CA SER A 19 -10.87 49.47 7.34
C SER A 19 -10.85 49.06 8.82
N ASN A 20 -9.97 49.70 9.60
CA ASN A 20 -9.89 49.66 11.07
C ASN A 20 -9.47 48.35 11.75
N ASN A 21 -8.87 47.38 11.06
CA ASN A 21 -8.18 46.26 11.73
C ASN A 21 -6.78 46.01 11.16
N LEU A 22 -5.75 46.22 11.99
CA LEU A 22 -4.35 45.98 11.64
C LEU A 22 -4.05 44.47 11.67
N SER A 23 -3.97 43.83 10.50
CA SER A 23 -3.63 42.41 10.39
C SER A 23 -2.15 42.24 10.03
N LYS A 24 -1.40 41.47 10.83
CA LYS A 24 -0.01 41.13 10.49
C LYS A 24 0.02 40.14 9.33
N VAL A 25 0.69 40.51 8.24
CA VAL A 25 0.89 39.63 7.08
C VAL A 25 2.36 39.23 7.02
N TYR A 26 2.61 37.91 6.98
CA TYR A 26 3.96 37.36 6.91
C TYR A 26 4.21 36.78 5.52
N LYS A 27 5.28 37.22 4.86
CA LYS A 27 5.80 36.51 3.69
C LYS A 27 6.74 35.41 4.17
N LEU A 28 6.36 34.17 3.93
CA LEU A 28 7.11 32.98 4.32
C LEU A 28 7.84 32.41 3.09
N GLU A 29 9.14 32.16 3.19
CA GLU A 29 9.83 31.22 2.29
C GLU A 29 10.07 29.92 3.06
N CYS A 30 9.62 28.83 2.47
CA CYS A 30 9.90 27.49 2.95
C CYS A 30 11.32 27.13 2.52
N LYS A 31 12.22 26.90 3.48
CA LYS A 31 13.51 26.29 3.17
C LYS A 31 13.26 24.80 2.97
N MET A 32 13.46 24.33 1.73
CA MET A 32 13.46 22.91 1.41
C MET A 32 14.77 22.28 1.91
N GLU A 33 15.00 22.29 3.22
CA GLU A 33 15.98 21.39 3.85
C GLU A 33 15.25 20.07 4.15
N GLU A 34 15.87 18.94 3.77
CA GLU A 34 15.28 17.59 3.66
C GLU A 34 14.27 17.23 4.76
N PHE A 35 13.01 17.58 4.55
CA PHE A 35 11.92 16.84 5.15
C PHE A 35 11.96 15.46 4.52
N LYS A 36 12.49 14.46 5.25
CA LYS A 36 12.07 13.08 5.03
C LYS A 36 10.59 12.99 5.39
N MET A 37 9.73 13.47 4.49
CA MET A 37 8.32 13.17 4.54
C MET A 37 8.25 11.66 4.44
N TYR A 38 7.89 11.00 5.54
CA TYR A 38 7.71 9.56 5.53
C TYR A 38 6.58 9.26 4.57
N GLU A 39 6.95 8.88 3.35
CA GLU A 39 6.00 8.63 2.29
C GLU A 39 5.30 7.32 2.62
N TYR A 40 4.01 7.40 2.92
CA TYR A 40 3.21 6.22 3.24
C TYR A 40 2.72 5.58 1.93
N ILE A 41 2.93 4.28 1.81
CA ILE A 41 2.44 3.51 0.66
C ILE A 41 0.96 3.16 0.81
N ILE A 42 0.51 2.87 2.02
CA ILE A 42 -0.89 2.58 2.35
C ILE A 42 -1.30 3.44 3.54
N LYS A 43 -2.49 4.03 3.46
CA LYS A 43 -3.20 4.57 4.62
C LYS A 43 -4.63 4.07 4.63
N THR A 44 -5.19 3.91 5.81
CA THR A 44 -6.63 3.74 5.99
C THR A 44 -7.13 4.88 6.87
N ASN A 45 -8.27 5.45 6.50
CA ASN A 45 -8.95 6.48 7.29
C ASN A 45 -10.32 5.93 7.70
N ASN A 46 -10.46 5.55 8.97
CA ASN A 46 -11.68 5.04 9.60
C ASN A 46 -12.37 3.94 8.78
N VAL A 47 -11.56 3.01 8.22
CA VAL A 47 -12.08 1.94 7.37
C VAL A 47 -12.87 0.95 8.21
N SER A 48 -14.11 0.71 7.79
CA SER A 48 -14.97 -0.32 8.38
C SER A 48 -15.39 -1.34 7.32
N LYS A 49 -15.46 -2.61 7.74
CA LYS A 49 -16.09 -3.67 6.96
C LYS A 49 -17.14 -4.38 7.80
N LYS A 50 -18.40 -4.27 7.37
CA LYS A 50 -19.55 -4.95 7.96
C LYS A 50 -20.04 -6.06 7.05
N PHE A 51 -20.21 -7.26 7.61
CA PHE A 51 -20.89 -8.38 6.96
C PHE A 51 -22.23 -8.59 7.66
N LYS A 52 -23.33 -8.40 6.93
CA LYS A 52 -24.69 -8.42 7.49
C LYS A 52 -24.80 -7.50 8.72
N LYS A 53 -24.88 -8.07 9.92
CA LYS A 53 -25.01 -7.34 11.20
C LYS A 53 -23.69 -7.18 11.96
N THR A 54 -22.62 -7.86 11.56
CA THR A 54 -21.37 -7.95 12.32
C THR A 54 -20.23 -7.18 11.65
N TYR A 55 -19.46 -6.41 12.43
CA TYR A 55 -18.25 -5.78 11.94
C TYR A 55 -17.09 -6.76 11.98
N ALA A 56 -16.45 -6.99 10.84
CA ALA A 56 -15.16 -7.68 10.79
C ALA A 56 -13.99 -6.72 11.06
N ILE A 57 -14.15 -5.45 10.66
CA ILE A 57 -13.25 -4.34 10.95
C ILE A 57 -14.14 -3.12 11.23
N LYS A 58 -13.83 -2.34 12.25
CA LYS A 58 -14.57 -1.14 12.62
C LYS A 58 -13.61 0.02 12.86
N ASP A 59 -13.81 1.11 12.13
CA ASP A 59 -13.15 2.41 12.25
C ASP A 59 -11.60 2.34 12.29
N LEU A 60 -11.01 1.45 11.48
CA LEU A 60 -9.57 1.24 11.45
C LEU A 60 -8.84 2.35 10.69
N SER A 61 -7.99 3.08 11.41
CA SER A 61 -7.02 4.02 10.84
C SER A 61 -5.59 3.52 11.07
N MET A 62 -4.84 3.35 9.99
CA MET A 62 -3.44 2.94 10.04
C MET A 62 -2.64 3.53 8.88
N SER A 63 -1.32 3.51 9.00
CA SER A 63 -0.42 3.99 7.94
C SER A 63 0.83 3.12 7.83
N VAL A 64 1.12 2.67 6.61
CA VAL A 64 2.27 1.83 6.26
C VAL A 64 3.26 2.68 5.50
N ARG A 65 4.50 2.76 5.98
CA ARG A 65 5.56 3.52 5.30
C ARG A 65 6.03 2.79 4.05
N LYS A 66 6.49 3.52 3.03
CA LYS A 66 7.24 2.91 1.92
C LYS A 66 8.48 2.19 2.46
N ASN A 67 8.90 1.13 1.76
CA ASN A 67 10.12 0.37 2.05
C ASN A 67 10.17 -0.20 3.48
N SER A 68 9.04 -0.73 3.94
CA SER A 68 8.92 -1.27 5.29
C SER A 68 8.22 -2.63 5.29
N VAL A 69 8.47 -3.42 6.33
CA VAL A 69 7.82 -4.71 6.56
C VAL A 69 6.87 -4.57 7.74
N TYR A 70 5.61 -4.95 7.55
CA TYR A 70 4.56 -4.87 8.57
C TYR A 70 3.94 -6.25 8.81
N GLY A 71 3.77 -6.60 10.09
CA GLY A 71 3.03 -7.80 10.51
C GLY A 71 1.66 -7.45 11.06
N LEU A 72 0.61 -8.06 10.54
CA LEU A 72 -0.74 -7.97 11.12
C LEU A 72 -0.90 -9.09 12.16
N LEU A 73 -0.99 -8.73 13.43
CA LEU A 73 -1.07 -9.67 14.57
C LEU A 73 -2.46 -9.62 15.21
N GLY A 74 -2.95 -10.78 15.68
CA GLY A 74 -4.22 -10.89 16.39
C GLY A 74 -4.84 -12.29 16.28
N PRO A 75 -5.90 -12.59 17.04
CA PRO A 75 -6.54 -13.91 17.03
C PRO A 75 -7.23 -14.23 15.68
N ASN A 76 -7.63 -15.48 15.50
CA ASN A 76 -8.45 -15.88 14.36
C ASN A 76 -9.78 -15.09 14.37
N GLY A 77 -10.20 -14.60 13.22
CA GLY A 77 -11.38 -13.75 13.10
C GLY A 77 -11.18 -12.26 13.42
N ALA A 78 -9.98 -11.82 13.84
CA ALA A 78 -9.70 -10.40 14.13
C ALA A 78 -9.73 -9.46 12.91
N GLY A 79 -10.04 -9.96 11.70
CA GLY A 79 -10.16 -9.13 10.49
C GLY A 79 -8.86 -8.96 9.69
N LYS A 80 -7.75 -9.62 10.04
CA LYS A 80 -6.47 -9.53 9.31
C LYS A 80 -6.61 -9.79 7.80
N SER A 81 -7.15 -10.96 7.44
CA SER A 81 -7.38 -11.31 6.04
C SER A 81 -8.42 -10.40 5.39
N THR A 82 -9.40 -9.91 6.15
CA THR A 82 -10.39 -8.93 5.67
C THR A 82 -9.72 -7.61 5.28
N LEU A 83 -8.76 -7.12 6.06
CA LEU A 83 -7.99 -5.92 5.75
C LEU A 83 -7.16 -6.11 4.48
N LEU A 84 -6.43 -7.23 4.39
CA LEU A 84 -5.63 -7.56 3.20
C LEU A 84 -6.51 -7.64 1.94
N LYS A 85 -7.67 -8.31 2.04
CA LYS A 85 -8.66 -8.39 0.94
C LYS A 85 -9.22 -7.02 0.54
N MET A 86 -9.31 -6.06 1.45
CA MET A 86 -9.71 -4.69 1.11
C MET A 86 -8.60 -3.94 0.37
N ILE A 87 -7.36 -4.03 0.83
CA ILE A 87 -6.20 -3.38 0.20
C ILE A 87 -5.97 -3.93 -1.22
N THR A 88 -6.17 -5.23 -1.42
CA THR A 88 -6.04 -5.88 -2.73
C THR A 88 -7.31 -5.81 -3.58
N GLY A 89 -8.33 -5.08 -3.14
CA GLY A 89 -9.55 -4.84 -3.92
C GLY A 89 -10.46 -6.07 -4.13
N ILE A 90 -10.21 -7.18 -3.44
CA ILE A 90 -11.06 -8.39 -3.46
C ILE A 90 -12.43 -8.08 -2.84
N ILE A 91 -12.44 -7.29 -1.77
CA ILE A 91 -13.67 -6.78 -1.15
C ILE A 91 -13.57 -5.26 -0.96
N ARG A 92 -14.70 -4.55 -1.02
CA ARG A 92 -14.72 -3.10 -0.74
C ARG A 92 -14.97 -2.84 0.76
N PRO A 93 -14.42 -1.76 1.34
CA PRO A 93 -14.89 -1.21 2.61
C PRO A 93 -16.40 -0.96 2.59
N THR A 94 -17.04 -1.05 3.75
CA THR A 94 -18.42 -0.57 3.94
C THR A 94 -18.45 0.93 4.14
N SER A 95 -17.45 1.49 4.82
CA SER A 95 -17.24 2.93 5.00
C SER A 95 -15.76 3.23 5.23
N GLY A 96 -15.41 4.52 5.20
CA GLY A 96 -14.03 4.99 5.25
C GLY A 96 -13.33 4.84 3.90
N GLU A 97 -12.03 5.15 3.88
CA GLU A 97 -11.23 5.13 2.64
C GLU A 97 -9.86 4.49 2.85
N ILE A 98 -9.35 3.89 1.77
CA ILE A 98 -7.98 3.41 1.67
C ILE A 98 -7.27 4.33 0.69
N LEU A 99 -6.07 4.74 1.05
CA LEU A 99 -5.19 5.52 0.18
C LEU A 99 -3.97 4.67 -0.21
N PHE A 100 -3.60 4.75 -1.47
CA PHE A 100 -2.35 4.21 -2.01
C PHE A 100 -1.48 5.37 -2.50
N ASN A 101 -0.22 5.44 -2.06
CA ASN A 101 0.65 6.60 -2.34
C ASN A 101 0.01 7.96 -2.01
N ASN A 102 -0.68 8.05 -0.87
CA ASN A 102 -1.43 9.24 -0.42
C ASN A 102 -2.57 9.70 -1.37
N LEU A 103 -2.95 8.91 -2.37
CA LEU A 103 -4.11 9.17 -3.23
C LEU A 103 -5.22 8.15 -2.91
N PRO A 104 -6.50 8.49 -3.13
CA PRO A 104 -7.58 7.52 -2.99
C PRO A 104 -7.30 6.26 -3.80
N TRP A 105 -7.40 5.10 -3.16
CA TRP A 105 -7.13 3.81 -3.79
C TRP A 105 -8.11 3.56 -4.94
N THR A 106 -7.59 3.04 -6.05
CA THR A 106 -8.35 2.67 -7.23
C THR A 106 -7.94 1.29 -7.74
N ARG A 107 -8.76 0.68 -8.62
CA ARG A 107 -8.39 -0.58 -9.27
C ARG A 107 -7.11 -0.50 -10.10
N LYS A 108 -6.70 0.68 -10.57
CA LYS A 108 -5.45 0.84 -11.33
C LYS A 108 -4.22 0.57 -10.47
N ASP A 109 -4.33 0.78 -9.16
CA ASP A 109 -3.23 0.55 -8.21
C ASP A 109 -2.86 -0.92 -8.07
N LEU A 110 -3.75 -1.84 -8.45
CA LEU A 110 -3.48 -3.28 -8.46
C LEU A 110 -2.33 -3.68 -9.39
N LEU A 111 -2.01 -2.86 -10.41
CA LEU A 111 -0.83 -3.06 -11.25
C LEU A 111 0.47 -2.91 -10.46
N ASN A 112 0.45 -2.18 -9.36
CA ASN A 112 1.59 -1.93 -8.47
C ASN A 112 1.54 -2.77 -7.18
N ILE A 113 0.55 -3.65 -7.02
CA ILE A 113 0.36 -4.47 -5.81
C ILE A 113 0.43 -5.95 -6.19
N GLY A 114 1.50 -6.63 -5.75
CA GLY A 114 1.58 -8.08 -5.75
C GLY A 114 0.99 -8.65 -4.46
N SER A 115 0.12 -9.64 -4.54
CA SER A 115 -0.49 -10.27 -3.36
C SER A 115 -0.60 -11.77 -3.48
N LEU A 116 -0.27 -12.48 -2.40
CA LEU A 116 -0.62 -13.86 -2.18
C LEU A 116 -1.49 -13.91 -0.92
N ILE A 117 -2.81 -13.99 -1.12
CA ILE A 117 -3.78 -14.10 -0.03
C ILE A 117 -4.35 -15.51 -0.10
N GLU A 118 -4.27 -16.25 1.00
CA GLU A 118 -4.70 -17.65 1.08
C GLU A 118 -3.82 -18.57 0.20
N LEU A 119 -4.43 -19.32 -0.74
CA LEU A 119 -3.74 -20.28 -1.60
C LEU A 119 -3.34 -19.63 -2.93
N PRO A 120 -2.14 -19.95 -3.46
CA PRO A 120 -1.73 -19.44 -4.77
C PRO A 120 -2.60 -20.06 -5.88
N PRO A 121 -3.06 -19.27 -6.86
CA PRO A 121 -3.85 -19.77 -7.98
C PRO A 121 -2.93 -20.42 -9.04
N LEU A 122 -2.36 -21.58 -8.72
CA LEU A 122 -1.49 -22.32 -9.64
C LEU A 122 -2.31 -23.28 -10.52
N TYR A 123 -1.89 -23.43 -11.78
CA TYR A 123 -2.41 -24.43 -12.70
C TYR A 123 -1.68 -25.76 -12.44
N GLU A 124 -2.41 -26.72 -11.88
CA GLU A 124 -1.87 -28.01 -11.43
C GLU A 124 -1.34 -28.87 -12.59
N ASN A 125 -1.91 -28.72 -13.78
CA ASN A 125 -1.49 -29.41 -14.99
C ASN A 125 -0.20 -28.83 -15.61
N LEU A 126 0.27 -27.68 -15.10
CA LEU A 126 1.43 -26.96 -15.61
C LEU A 126 2.64 -27.10 -14.68
N THR A 127 3.83 -27.08 -15.29
CA THR A 127 5.11 -27.01 -14.60
C THR A 127 5.31 -25.66 -13.89
N ALA A 128 6.30 -25.57 -12.99
CA ALA A 128 6.67 -24.31 -12.36
C ALA A 128 7.01 -23.21 -13.38
N PHE A 129 7.75 -23.57 -14.44
CA PHE A 129 8.07 -22.63 -15.51
C PHE A 129 6.83 -22.17 -16.29
N GLU A 130 5.92 -23.09 -16.62
CA GLU A 130 4.70 -22.76 -17.35
C GLU A 130 3.76 -21.89 -16.53
N ASN A 131 3.63 -22.14 -15.23
CA ASN A 131 2.88 -21.26 -14.31
C ASN A 131 3.44 -19.84 -14.30
N LEU A 132 4.77 -19.69 -14.21
CA LEU A 132 5.42 -18.37 -14.30
C LEU A 132 5.23 -17.74 -15.68
N LYS A 133 5.30 -18.53 -16.75
CA LYS A 133 5.13 -18.07 -18.13
C LYS A 133 3.73 -17.50 -18.35
N VAL A 134 2.68 -18.17 -17.87
CA VAL A 134 1.29 -17.66 -17.94
C VAL A 134 1.22 -16.27 -17.31
N ARG A 135 1.77 -16.12 -16.11
CA ARG A 135 1.73 -14.85 -15.38
C ARG A 135 2.57 -13.76 -16.06
N ALA A 136 3.75 -14.10 -16.59
CA ALA A 136 4.59 -13.18 -17.35
C ALA A 136 3.88 -12.67 -18.62
N THR A 137 3.25 -13.57 -19.39
CA THR A 137 2.48 -13.21 -20.58
C THR A 137 1.33 -12.26 -20.24
N LEU A 138 0.55 -12.55 -19.19
CA LEU A 138 -0.56 -11.69 -18.76
C LEU A 138 -0.12 -10.27 -18.35
N MET A 139 1.11 -10.13 -17.85
CA MET A 139 1.67 -8.84 -17.43
C MET A 139 2.54 -8.18 -18.50
N GLY A 140 2.64 -8.75 -19.72
CA GLY A 140 3.50 -8.23 -20.79
C GLY A 140 4.99 -8.30 -20.48
N ILE A 141 5.41 -9.26 -19.65
CA ILE A 141 6.79 -9.44 -19.21
C ILE A 141 7.46 -10.53 -20.06
N SER A 142 8.71 -10.29 -20.48
CA SER A 142 9.51 -11.29 -21.20
C SER A 142 9.66 -12.60 -20.41
N THR A 143 9.47 -13.72 -21.09
CA THR A 143 9.61 -15.07 -20.53
C THR A 143 11.04 -15.39 -20.09
N ASN A 144 12.05 -14.65 -20.57
CA ASN A 144 13.43 -14.79 -20.11
C ASN A 144 13.55 -14.54 -18.60
N LYS A 145 12.72 -13.65 -18.05
CA LYS A 145 12.65 -13.39 -16.60
C LYS A 145 12.13 -14.58 -15.79
N CYS A 146 11.42 -15.54 -16.40
CA CYS A 146 10.95 -16.72 -15.67
C CYS A 146 12.12 -17.58 -15.16
N ASN A 147 13.19 -17.76 -15.96
CA ASN A 147 14.37 -18.49 -15.52
C ASN A 147 15.13 -17.73 -14.42
N GLU A 148 15.23 -16.41 -14.55
CA GLU A 148 15.85 -15.53 -13.54
C GLU A 148 15.13 -15.65 -12.19
N VAL A 149 13.79 -15.61 -12.20
CA VAL A 149 12.99 -15.78 -10.98
C VAL A 149 13.17 -17.18 -10.38
N LEU A 150 13.16 -18.24 -11.20
CA LEU A 150 13.40 -19.60 -10.70
C LEU A 150 14.79 -19.74 -10.07
N GLN A 151 15.82 -19.14 -10.67
CA GLN A 151 17.17 -19.12 -10.11
C GLN A 151 17.22 -18.35 -8.78
N LYS A 152 16.62 -17.16 -8.73
CA LYS A 152 16.59 -16.32 -7.53
C LYS A 152 15.86 -16.97 -6.36
N MET A 153 14.87 -17.82 -6.63
CA MET A 153 14.10 -18.54 -5.62
C MET A 153 14.63 -19.94 -5.32
N ASP A 154 15.76 -20.33 -5.92
CA ASP A 154 16.35 -21.68 -5.81
C ASP A 154 15.38 -22.81 -6.24
N LEU A 155 14.61 -22.56 -7.30
CA LEU A 155 13.58 -23.46 -7.84
C LEU A 155 13.91 -24.02 -9.23
N LEU A 156 15.16 -23.92 -9.69
CA LEU A 156 15.57 -24.47 -10.99
C LEU A 156 15.33 -25.98 -11.10
N ASN A 157 15.51 -26.72 -10.00
CA ASN A 157 15.23 -28.15 -9.92
C ASN A 157 13.74 -28.50 -10.06
N ALA A 158 12.85 -27.54 -9.79
CA ALA A 158 11.41 -27.67 -9.93
C ALA A 158 10.89 -27.15 -11.29
N LYS A 159 11.75 -26.56 -12.13
CA LYS A 159 11.38 -25.91 -13.40
C LYS A 159 10.43 -26.75 -14.25
N ASN A 160 10.75 -28.04 -14.40
CA ASN A 160 10.02 -28.99 -15.24
C ASN A 160 9.09 -29.92 -14.45
N LYS A 161 8.92 -29.69 -13.14
CA LYS A 161 8.01 -30.47 -12.30
C LYS A 161 6.65 -29.81 -12.30
N LYS A 162 5.59 -30.63 -12.43
CA LYS A 162 4.21 -30.16 -12.26
C LYS A 162 3.99 -29.69 -10.83
N THR A 163 3.18 -28.66 -10.68
CA THR A 163 2.85 -28.13 -9.37
C THR A 163 2.05 -29.17 -8.57
N PRO A 164 2.47 -29.53 -7.35
CA PRO A 164 1.73 -30.48 -6.53
C PRO A 164 0.38 -29.90 -6.10
N ILE A 165 -0.58 -30.79 -5.84
CA ILE A 165 -1.88 -30.42 -5.29
C ILE A 165 -1.66 -29.91 -3.85
N PHE A 166 -1.84 -28.62 -3.62
CA PHE A 166 -1.92 -28.05 -2.28
C PHE A 166 -3.37 -28.21 -1.79
N ARG A 167 -3.67 -29.39 -1.23
CA ARG A 167 -4.94 -29.68 -0.54
C ARG A 167 -4.84 -29.30 0.95
#